data_AF-A0A9E1IEP4-F1
#
_entry.id   AF-A0A9E1IEP4-F1
#
_cell.length_a   1.000
_cell.length_b   1.000
_cell.length_c   1.000
_cell.angle_alpha   90.00
_cell.angle_beta   90.00
_cell.angle_gamma   90.00
#
_symmetry.space_group_name_H-M   'P 1'
#
loop_
_entity.id
_entity.type
_entity.pdbx_description
1 polymer ?
#
loop_
_entity_poly.entity_id
_entity_poly.type
_entity_poly.pdbx_seq_one_letter_code
_entity_poly.pdbx_strand_id
1 'polypeptide(L)'
;MRPTMCIALGALLLGCKAEKDTDETTDTDDTDDTDIDDTDVDDTDTDPDGLTEEEFREAFVAKALQLWLGMDYTYGGSGQTGIDGAGTVYATLQAMNYTLSPATADGLVIGQGTTGPFAYTMVADATHKQLSTGDWSTLETGDLLVLDYDFDNTWDHVAIFTGRNKGLEGLTASDYFDEVVTADLSDYNDPLPQDLTWSNTTSRRLDYASIEATFGVPD
;
A
#
# COMPACT_ATOMS: atom_id res chain seq x y z
N MET A 1 35.55 -34.98 24.21
CA MET A 1 35.97 -35.57 22.92
C MET A 1 34.98 -35.11 21.88
N ARG A 2 35.40 -34.31 20.91
CA ARG A 2 34.55 -33.81 19.82
C ARG A 2 34.78 -34.68 18.58
N PRO A 3 33.75 -35.15 17.86
CA PRO A 3 33.98 -35.74 16.56
C PRO A 3 34.03 -34.64 15.50
N THR A 4 35.15 -34.60 14.81
CA THR A 4 35.39 -33.93 13.54
C THR A 4 34.61 -34.68 12.45
N MET A 5 33.81 -34.00 11.65
CA MET A 5 33.25 -34.57 10.42
C MET A 5 33.69 -33.72 9.23
N CYS A 6 34.45 -34.33 8.34
CA CYS A 6 34.98 -33.77 7.11
C CYS A 6 34.17 -34.26 5.91
N ILE A 7 33.89 -33.32 5.00
CA ILE A 7 33.94 -33.39 3.53
C ILE A 7 32.96 -34.34 2.81
N ALA A 8 32.15 -33.75 1.92
CA ALA A 8 31.96 -34.26 0.57
C ALA A 8 31.78 -33.08 -0.41
N LEU A 9 32.78 -32.90 -1.26
CA LEU A 9 32.84 -32.00 -2.41
C LEU A 9 32.24 -32.75 -3.62
N GLY A 10 31.26 -32.16 -4.31
CA GLY A 10 30.66 -32.72 -5.51
C GLY A 10 30.57 -31.66 -6.60
N ALA A 11 31.47 -31.75 -7.58
CA ALA A 11 31.54 -30.89 -8.75
C ALA A 11 30.76 -31.47 -9.95
N LEU A 12 30.60 -30.60 -10.96
CA LEU A 12 30.40 -30.88 -12.39
C LEU A 12 28.95 -31.09 -12.90
N LEU A 13 28.44 -30.15 -13.71
CA LEU A 13 28.54 -30.26 -15.18
C LEU A 13 28.03 -28.99 -15.89
N LEU A 14 28.86 -28.53 -16.83
CA LEU A 14 28.57 -27.57 -17.87
C LEU A 14 27.48 -28.09 -18.83
N GLY A 15 26.68 -27.17 -19.35
CA GLY A 15 25.83 -27.39 -20.52
C GLY A 15 25.53 -26.08 -21.25
N CYS A 16 26.49 -25.58 -22.02
CA CYS A 16 26.23 -24.58 -23.06
C CYS A 16 25.44 -25.22 -24.20
N LYS A 17 24.34 -24.59 -24.63
CA LYS A 17 23.91 -24.68 -26.02
C LYS A 17 23.26 -23.36 -26.45
N ALA A 18 24.00 -22.64 -27.29
CA ALA A 18 23.52 -21.56 -28.13
C ALA A 18 22.96 -22.16 -29.44
N GLU A 19 22.13 -21.36 -30.13
CA GLU A 19 21.59 -21.44 -31.51
C GLU A 19 20.08 -21.12 -31.44
N LYS A 20 19.48 -20.23 -32.23
CA LYS A 20 19.89 -19.61 -33.49
C LYS A 20 18.95 -18.45 -33.80
N ASP A 21 19.48 -17.40 -34.44
CA ASP A 21 18.76 -16.31 -35.08
C ASP A 21 17.66 -16.80 -36.04
N THR A 22 16.51 -16.12 -35.99
CA THR A 22 15.63 -15.92 -37.14
C THR A 22 15.22 -14.45 -37.20
N ASP A 23 15.88 -13.81 -38.14
CA ASP A 23 15.52 -12.65 -38.95
C ASP A 23 14.03 -12.65 -39.38
N GLU A 24 13.32 -11.55 -39.16
CA GLU A 24 12.36 -11.03 -40.15
C GLU A 24 12.10 -9.55 -39.91
N THR A 25 12.71 -8.73 -40.77
CA THR A 25 12.41 -7.33 -41.00
C THR A 25 10.98 -7.16 -41.52
N THR A 26 10.20 -6.29 -40.89
CA THR A 26 9.10 -5.59 -41.58
C THR A 26 9.17 -4.11 -41.23
N ASP A 27 9.72 -3.35 -42.18
CA ASP A 27 9.41 -1.94 -42.40
C ASP A 27 7.89 -1.80 -42.54
N THR A 28 7.31 -0.87 -41.79
CA THR A 28 6.06 -0.22 -42.17
C THR A 28 6.25 1.28 -42.04
N ASP A 29 6.00 1.90 -43.19
CA ASP A 29 6.07 3.31 -43.51
C ASP A 29 5.36 4.23 -42.52
N ASP A 30 5.97 5.42 -42.39
CA ASP A 30 5.34 6.74 -42.43
C ASP A 30 3.81 6.78 -42.27
N THR A 31 3.37 7.29 -41.11
CA THR A 31 2.15 8.10 -41.06
C THR A 31 2.33 9.27 -40.09
N ASP A 32 2.22 10.46 -40.70
CA ASP A 32 1.74 11.73 -40.15
C ASP A 32 2.40 12.31 -38.89
N ASP A 33 3.28 13.27 -39.16
CA ASP A 33 3.33 14.57 -38.48
C ASP A 33 1.90 15.10 -38.30
N THR A 34 1.29 14.77 -37.17
CA THR A 34 0.29 15.66 -36.58
C THR A 34 1.00 16.44 -35.50
N ASP A 35 1.27 17.71 -35.83
CA ASP A 35 1.45 18.78 -34.86
C ASP A 35 0.27 18.72 -33.88
N ILE A 36 0.43 17.94 -32.82
CA ILE A 36 -0.34 18.10 -31.61
C ILE A 36 0.26 19.34 -30.98
N ASP A 37 -0.42 20.45 -31.22
CA ASP A 37 -0.39 21.65 -30.41
C ASP A 37 -0.52 21.20 -28.96
N ASP A 38 0.63 21.10 -28.31
CA ASP A 38 0.84 20.90 -26.88
C ASP A 38 0.34 22.18 -26.19
N THR A 39 -0.96 22.45 -26.36
CA THR A 39 -1.67 23.32 -25.45
C THR A 39 -1.57 22.61 -24.13
N ASP A 40 -0.62 23.07 -23.32
CA ASP A 40 -0.60 23.02 -21.86
C ASP A 40 -2.02 22.74 -21.36
N VAL A 41 -2.37 21.45 -21.28
CA VAL A 41 -3.47 21.02 -20.43
C VAL A 41 -2.84 21.21 -19.08
N ASP A 42 -3.10 22.37 -18.52
CA ASP A 42 -2.87 22.71 -17.13
C ASP A 42 -3.63 21.64 -16.32
N ASP A 43 -2.93 20.52 -16.12
CA ASP A 43 -3.34 19.33 -15.36
C ASP A 43 -3.30 19.65 -13.86
N THR A 44 -3.69 20.88 -13.51
CA THR A 44 -4.15 21.25 -12.18
C THR A 44 -5.62 20.84 -12.07
N ASP A 45 -5.89 19.57 -12.41
CA ASP A 45 -7.15 18.87 -12.17
C ASP A 45 -7.34 18.88 -10.65
N THR A 46 -7.83 20.01 -10.20
CA THR A 46 -8.15 20.32 -8.83
C THR A 46 -9.54 19.74 -8.70
N ASP A 47 -9.57 18.62 -7.99
CA ASP A 47 -10.78 17.93 -7.62
C ASP A 47 -11.76 18.92 -6.97
N PRO A 48 -13.09 18.71 -7.03
CA PRO A 48 -14.09 19.66 -6.58
C PRO A 48 -13.95 20.22 -5.14
N ASP A 49 -13.17 19.60 -4.25
CA ASP A 49 -12.80 20.20 -2.95
C ASP A 49 -11.57 21.14 -2.99
N GLY A 50 -10.88 21.21 -4.13
CA GLY A 50 -9.71 22.04 -4.43
C GLY A 50 -8.37 21.42 -4.06
N LEU A 51 -8.31 20.15 -3.66
CA LEU A 51 -7.07 19.44 -3.33
C LEU A 51 -6.51 18.69 -4.54
N THR A 52 -5.19 18.62 -4.63
CA THR A 52 -4.49 17.61 -5.44
C THR A 52 -4.54 16.25 -4.74
N GLU A 53 -4.27 15.15 -5.46
CA GLU A 53 -4.24 13.83 -4.82
C GLU A 53 -3.20 13.72 -3.69
N GLU A 54 -2.05 14.38 -3.84
CA GLU A 54 -1.00 14.41 -2.82
C GLU A 54 -1.51 15.13 -1.57
N GLU A 55 -2.11 16.32 -1.72
CA GLU A 55 -2.68 17.08 -0.62
C GLU A 55 -3.81 16.32 0.09
N PHE A 56 -4.65 15.62 -0.67
CA PHE A 56 -5.68 14.74 -0.10
C PHE A 56 -5.05 13.64 0.77
N ARG A 57 -4.02 12.95 0.28
CA ARG A 57 -3.33 11.89 1.03
C ARG A 57 -2.63 12.42 2.27
N GLU A 58 -2.02 13.60 2.20
CA GLU A 58 -1.44 14.27 3.37
C GLU A 58 -2.51 14.64 4.40
N ALA A 59 -3.66 15.16 3.96
CA ALA A 59 -4.79 15.48 4.82
C ALA A 59 -5.37 14.22 5.48
N PHE A 60 -5.47 13.12 4.74
CA PHE A 60 -5.87 11.81 5.24
C PHE A 60 -4.94 11.32 6.35
N VAL A 61 -3.62 11.31 6.12
CA VAL A 61 -2.62 10.92 7.12
C VAL A 61 -2.70 11.82 8.35
N ALA A 62 -2.78 13.14 8.16
CA ALA A 62 -2.88 14.08 9.26
C ALA A 62 -4.15 13.85 10.11
N LYS A 63 -5.28 13.54 9.46
CA LYS A 63 -6.54 13.24 10.13
C LYS A 63 -6.48 11.91 10.87
N ALA A 64 -5.94 10.86 10.27
CA ALA A 64 -5.77 9.56 10.90
C ALA A 64 -4.91 9.67 12.17
N LEU A 65 -3.78 10.36 12.09
CA LEU A 65 -2.91 10.60 13.25
C LEU A 65 -3.61 11.41 14.35
N GLN A 66 -4.40 12.43 13.98
CA GLN A 66 -5.15 13.24 14.94
C GLN A 66 -6.18 12.41 15.71
N LEU A 67 -6.87 11.49 15.04
CA LEU A 67 -7.99 10.76 15.61
C LEU A 67 -7.55 9.53 16.40
N TRP A 68 -6.56 8.80 15.87
CA TRP A 68 -6.37 7.41 16.26
C TRP A 68 -5.13 7.15 17.08
N LEU A 69 -4.07 7.96 16.99
CA LEU A 69 -2.83 7.69 17.72
C LEU A 69 -3.08 7.56 19.24
N GLY A 70 -2.74 6.41 19.82
CA GLY A 70 -2.97 6.04 21.22
C GLY A 70 -4.40 5.58 21.54
N MET A 71 -5.26 5.35 20.54
CA MET A 71 -6.56 4.71 20.73
C MET A 71 -6.37 3.20 20.93
N ASP A 72 -7.12 2.62 21.87
CA ASP A 72 -7.11 1.18 22.13
C ASP A 72 -7.39 0.36 20.86
N TYR A 73 -6.62 -0.70 20.65
CA TYR A 73 -6.91 -1.68 19.61
C TYR A 73 -8.20 -2.44 19.97
N THR A 74 -9.07 -2.65 18.99
CA THR A 74 -10.22 -3.56 19.14
C THR A 74 -10.52 -4.18 17.79
N TYR A 75 -10.47 -5.51 17.71
CA TYR A 75 -10.85 -6.26 16.52
C TYR A 75 -12.29 -5.94 16.09
N GLY A 76 -12.48 -5.52 14.84
CA GLY A 76 -13.77 -5.04 14.34
C GLY A 76 -14.14 -3.63 14.77
N GLY A 77 -13.21 -2.89 15.38
CA GLY A 77 -13.43 -1.58 15.97
C GLY A 77 -13.55 -0.46 14.93
N SER A 78 -14.44 0.49 15.18
CA SER A 78 -14.75 1.63 14.30
C SER A 78 -14.52 3.00 14.96
N GLY A 79 -13.85 3.05 16.11
CA GLY A 79 -13.43 4.29 16.76
C GLY A 79 -14.28 4.77 17.96
N GLN A 80 -15.32 4.02 18.39
CA GLN A 80 -16.10 4.40 19.59
C GLN A 80 -15.48 3.91 20.90
N THR A 81 -15.02 2.66 20.93
CA THR A 81 -14.44 2.00 22.12
C THR A 81 -13.09 1.36 21.82
N GLY A 82 -12.56 1.63 20.63
CA GLY A 82 -11.37 1.04 20.05
C GLY A 82 -11.48 0.94 18.53
N ILE A 83 -10.37 0.65 17.87
CA ILE A 83 -10.27 0.64 16.42
C ILE A 83 -9.32 -0.45 15.94
N ASP A 84 -9.58 -1.03 14.76
CA ASP A 84 -8.64 -1.91 14.07
C ASP A 84 -8.03 -1.22 12.84
N GLY A 85 -7.09 -1.89 12.15
CA GLY A 85 -6.41 -1.32 10.99
C GLY A 85 -7.39 -0.85 9.92
N ALA A 86 -8.37 -1.69 9.55
CA ALA A 86 -9.36 -1.35 8.52
C ALA A 86 -10.22 -0.14 8.95
N GLY A 87 -10.62 -0.12 10.22
CA GLY A 87 -11.32 0.98 10.87
C GLY A 87 -10.55 2.28 10.81
N THR A 88 -9.22 2.27 11.00
CA THR A 88 -8.41 3.50 10.90
C THR A 88 -8.51 4.14 9.52
N VAL A 89 -8.64 3.37 8.44
CA VAL A 89 -8.80 3.93 7.09
C VAL A 89 -10.23 4.41 6.86
N TYR A 90 -11.21 3.53 7.07
CA TYR A 90 -12.61 3.81 6.80
C TYR A 90 -13.14 4.98 7.64
N ALA A 91 -12.91 4.97 8.96
CA ALA A 91 -13.40 6.00 9.86
C ALA A 91 -12.68 7.34 9.66
N THR A 92 -11.42 7.34 9.18
CA THR A 92 -10.74 8.58 8.79
C THR A 92 -11.44 9.23 7.61
N LEU A 93 -11.73 8.47 6.54
CA LEU A 93 -12.42 8.99 5.36
C LEU A 93 -13.82 9.50 5.71
N GLN A 94 -14.55 8.79 6.58
CA GLN A 94 -15.83 9.31 7.11
C GLN A 94 -15.65 10.60 7.91
N ALA A 95 -14.60 10.71 8.72
CA ALA A 95 -14.30 11.92 9.49
C ALA A 95 -13.79 13.09 8.62
N MET A 96 -13.42 12.81 7.37
CA MET A 96 -13.17 13.79 6.31
C MET A 96 -14.43 14.06 5.47
N ASN A 97 -15.60 13.56 5.90
CA ASN A 97 -16.91 13.72 5.28
C ASN A 97 -17.13 12.97 3.95
N TYR A 98 -16.31 11.97 3.62
CA TYR A 98 -16.60 11.09 2.49
C TYR A 98 -17.65 10.05 2.86
N THR A 99 -18.69 9.89 2.03
CA THR A 99 -19.79 8.96 2.29
C THR A 99 -19.47 7.59 1.74
N LEU A 100 -18.67 6.81 2.45
CA LEU A 100 -18.27 5.48 2.03
C LEU A 100 -19.35 4.42 2.29
N SER A 101 -19.54 3.49 1.35
CA SER A 101 -20.25 2.23 1.61
C SER A 101 -19.62 1.51 2.80
N PRO A 102 -20.41 0.94 3.74
CA PRO A 102 -19.87 0.26 4.92
C PRO A 102 -18.84 -0.82 4.55
N ALA A 103 -17.62 -0.62 4.98
CA ALA A 103 -16.55 -1.60 5.00
C ALA A 103 -16.74 -2.53 6.21
N THR A 104 -16.70 -3.85 6.02
CA THR A 104 -16.62 -4.80 7.15
C THR A 104 -15.16 -5.09 7.49
N ALA A 105 -14.86 -5.30 8.78
CA ALA A 105 -13.53 -5.64 9.28
C ALA A 105 -12.94 -6.92 8.64
N ASP A 106 -13.78 -7.93 8.39
CA ASP A 106 -13.40 -9.18 7.69
C ASP A 106 -13.16 -8.99 6.17
N GLY A 107 -13.22 -7.75 5.68
CA GLY A 107 -13.39 -7.45 4.27
C GLY A 107 -12.11 -7.10 3.53
N LEU A 108 -10.92 -7.05 4.15
CA LEU A 108 -9.65 -6.61 3.54
C LEU A 108 -9.22 -7.42 2.28
N VAL A 109 -10.10 -8.20 1.67
CA VAL A 109 -9.96 -8.82 0.35
C VAL A 109 -9.57 -7.79 -0.71
N ILE A 110 -8.31 -7.87 -1.14
CA ILE A 110 -7.75 -7.10 -2.24
C ILE A 110 -8.23 -7.72 -3.56
N GLY A 111 -9.35 -7.19 -4.09
CA GLY A 111 -9.93 -7.51 -5.42
C GLY A 111 -11.09 -8.53 -5.37
N GLN A 112 -12.19 -8.41 -6.09
CA GLN A 112 -12.50 -7.70 -7.34
C GLN A 112 -13.90 -7.09 -7.26
N GLY A 113 -14.05 -5.80 -7.53
CA GLY A 113 -15.35 -5.13 -7.64
C GLY A 113 -15.56 -3.98 -6.65
N THR A 114 -16.67 -3.25 -6.83
CA THR A 114 -17.01 -2.01 -6.13
C THR A 114 -17.53 -2.19 -4.70
N THR A 115 -17.42 -3.39 -4.11
CA THR A 115 -18.12 -3.75 -2.86
C THR A 115 -17.24 -4.20 -1.71
N GLY A 116 -15.90 -4.15 -1.83
CA GLY A 116 -14.97 -4.44 -0.74
C GLY A 116 -14.50 -3.19 0.01
N PRO A 117 -14.05 -3.29 1.28
CA PRO A 117 -13.23 -2.24 1.89
C PRO A 117 -11.99 -2.03 1.01
N PHE A 118 -11.68 -0.77 0.72
CA PHE A 118 -10.70 -0.37 -0.29
C PHE A 118 -11.13 -0.46 -1.76
N ALA A 119 -12.42 -0.58 -2.08
CA ALA A 119 -12.92 -0.30 -3.44
C ALA A 119 -12.55 1.10 -3.96
N TYR A 120 -12.16 1.99 -3.05
CA TYR A 120 -11.65 3.35 -3.27
C TYR A 120 -10.11 3.43 -3.34
N THR A 121 -9.45 2.33 -3.67
CA THR A 121 -7.98 2.29 -3.80
C THR A 121 -7.56 1.76 -5.15
N MET A 122 -6.35 2.13 -5.55
CA MET A 122 -5.61 1.56 -6.67
C MET A 122 -4.39 0.79 -6.18
N VAL A 123 -3.76 0.01 -7.07
CA VAL A 123 -2.46 -0.62 -6.77
C VAL A 123 -1.43 0.50 -6.64
N ALA A 124 -0.65 0.51 -5.56
CA ALA A 124 0.49 1.42 -5.44
C ALA A 124 1.74 0.83 -6.11
N ASP A 125 2.72 1.67 -6.43
CA ASP A 125 3.93 1.26 -7.15
C ASP A 125 4.85 0.34 -6.33
N ALA A 126 4.79 0.42 -5.00
CA ALA A 126 5.59 -0.43 -4.12
C ALA A 126 5.16 -1.90 -4.19
N THR A 127 6.06 -2.74 -4.70
CA THR A 127 5.83 -4.19 -4.82
C THR A 127 6.13 -4.93 -3.52
N HIS A 128 5.51 -6.11 -3.32
CA HIS A 128 5.84 -7.03 -2.21
C HIS A 128 7.35 -7.25 -2.05
N LYS A 129 8.09 -7.41 -3.16
CA LYS A 129 9.53 -7.63 -3.14
C LYS A 129 10.29 -6.42 -2.57
N GLN A 130 9.88 -5.21 -2.93
CA GLN A 130 10.50 -3.99 -2.42
C GLN A 130 10.21 -3.85 -0.92
N LEU A 131 8.94 -3.99 -0.52
CA LEU A 131 8.53 -3.91 0.88
C LEU A 131 9.27 -4.92 1.76
N SER A 132 9.32 -6.19 1.36
CA SER A 132 9.97 -7.26 2.12
C SER A 132 11.50 -7.16 2.18
N THR A 133 12.12 -6.31 1.36
CA THR A 133 13.58 -6.09 1.37
C THR A 133 13.98 -4.73 1.91
N GLY A 134 13.02 -3.93 2.39
CA GLY A 134 13.27 -2.60 2.94
C GLY A 134 13.51 -1.52 1.88
N ASP A 135 13.10 -1.74 0.63
CA ASP A 135 13.08 -0.71 -0.40
C ASP A 135 11.73 0.01 -0.38
N TRP A 136 11.73 1.22 0.16
CA TRP A 136 10.54 2.05 0.36
C TRP A 136 10.46 3.21 -0.63
N SER A 137 11.32 3.23 -1.65
CA SER A 137 11.54 4.40 -2.53
C SER A 137 10.34 4.79 -3.39
N THR A 138 9.39 3.89 -3.57
CA THR A 138 8.16 4.09 -4.34
C THR A 138 6.90 4.20 -3.47
N LEU A 139 7.05 4.23 -2.15
CA LEU A 139 5.94 4.55 -1.25
C LEU A 139 5.70 6.05 -1.21
N GLU A 140 4.43 6.42 -1.25
CA GLU A 140 3.97 7.79 -1.06
C GLU A 140 3.17 7.90 0.23
N THR A 141 3.25 9.07 0.88
CA THR A 141 2.40 9.40 2.03
C THR A 141 0.94 9.06 1.73
N GLY A 142 0.30 8.34 2.65
CA GLY A 142 -1.07 7.86 2.52
C GLY A 142 -1.21 6.48 1.87
N ASP A 143 -0.13 5.89 1.34
CA ASP A 143 -0.15 4.51 0.88
C ASP A 143 -0.51 3.56 2.04
N LEU A 144 -1.32 2.55 1.73
CA LEU A 144 -1.80 1.54 2.65
C LEU A 144 -0.96 0.27 2.45
N LEU A 145 -0.22 -0.11 3.47
CA LEU A 145 0.50 -1.37 3.52
C LEU A 145 -0.47 -2.43 4.03
N VAL A 146 -0.83 -3.40 3.20
CA VAL A 146 -1.77 -4.47 3.54
C VAL A 146 -0.99 -5.77 3.72
N LEU A 147 -1.28 -6.48 4.81
CA LEU A 147 -0.55 -7.67 5.26
C LEU A 147 -1.50 -8.84 5.48
N ASP A 148 -0.99 -10.05 5.18
CA ASP A 148 -1.55 -11.35 5.52
C ASP A 148 -0.80 -11.86 6.74
N TYR A 149 -1.23 -11.41 7.92
CA TYR A 149 -0.50 -11.56 9.16
C TYR A 149 -0.39 -13.03 9.61
N ASP A 150 -1.42 -13.83 9.36
CA ASP A 150 -1.50 -15.23 9.80
C ASP A 150 -1.14 -16.28 8.72
N PHE A 151 -0.75 -15.82 7.53
CA PHE A 151 -0.27 -16.63 6.40
C PHE A 151 -1.32 -17.58 5.81
N ASP A 152 -2.60 -17.23 5.94
CA ASP A 152 -3.69 -18.03 5.41
C ASP A 152 -4.14 -17.62 3.99
N ASN A 153 -3.47 -16.62 3.40
CA ASN A 153 -3.79 -15.94 2.13
C ASN A 153 -5.00 -14.99 2.21
N THR A 154 -5.38 -14.60 3.42
CA THR A 154 -6.35 -13.55 3.69
C THR A 154 -5.61 -12.34 4.21
N TRP A 155 -5.84 -11.22 3.54
CA TRP A 155 -5.39 -9.93 4.05
C TRP A 155 -6.23 -9.59 5.28
N ASP A 156 -5.58 -9.31 6.40
CA ASP A 156 -6.24 -9.13 7.70
C ASP A 156 -5.66 -7.95 8.50
N HIS A 157 -4.58 -7.34 8.01
CA HIS A 157 -3.95 -6.18 8.64
C HIS A 157 -3.65 -5.07 7.64
N VAL A 158 -3.70 -3.82 8.12
CA VAL A 158 -3.34 -2.64 7.33
C VAL A 158 -2.62 -1.60 8.19
N ALA A 159 -1.61 -0.97 7.59
CA ALA A 159 -0.93 0.21 8.14
C ALA A 159 -0.97 1.36 7.12
N ILE A 160 -1.06 2.59 7.61
CA ILE A 160 -1.02 3.80 6.79
C ILE A 160 0.42 4.32 6.78
N PHE A 161 1.07 4.33 5.63
CA PHE A 161 2.37 4.96 5.47
C PHE A 161 2.24 6.48 5.62
N THR A 162 2.87 7.03 6.65
CA THR A 162 2.72 8.44 7.01
C THR A 162 3.77 9.34 6.35
N GLY A 163 4.86 8.75 5.83
CA GLY A 163 6.00 9.52 5.31
C GLY A 163 6.71 10.40 6.36
N ARG A 164 6.40 10.25 7.66
CA ARG A 164 7.01 11.04 8.74
C ARG A 164 8.33 10.40 9.20
N ASN A 165 9.19 11.19 9.85
CA ASN A 165 10.53 10.81 10.33
C ASN A 165 11.47 10.20 9.27
N LYS A 166 12.13 11.06 8.47
CA LYS A 166 13.00 10.68 7.33
C LYS A 166 12.30 9.86 6.23
N GLY A 167 10.96 9.88 6.21
CA GLY A 167 10.16 9.26 5.17
C GLY A 167 9.84 7.78 5.42
N LEU A 168 9.90 7.25 6.65
CA LEU A 168 9.79 5.80 6.92
C LEU A 168 8.98 5.50 8.21
N GLU A 169 7.75 5.96 8.29
CA GLU A 169 6.87 5.72 9.46
C GLU A 169 5.50 5.23 9.02
N GLY A 170 4.98 4.19 9.66
CA GLY A 170 3.62 3.67 9.45
C GLY A 170 2.75 3.83 10.70
N LEU A 171 1.51 4.28 10.54
CA LEU A 171 0.47 4.29 11.58
C LEU A 171 -0.29 2.96 11.51
N THR A 172 -0.39 2.24 12.62
CA THR A 172 -1.03 0.92 12.65
C THR A 172 -1.77 0.68 13.96
N ALA A 173 -2.94 0.03 13.89
CA ALA A 173 -3.65 -0.47 15.06
C ALA A 173 -3.08 -1.85 15.43
N SER A 174 -2.32 -1.94 16.51
CA SER A 174 -1.55 -3.12 16.85
C SER A 174 -2.16 -3.88 18.03
N ASP A 175 -2.47 -5.15 17.82
CA ASP A 175 -2.81 -6.08 18.89
C ASP A 175 -1.62 -6.38 19.81
N TYR A 176 -0.39 -6.35 19.28
CA TYR A 176 0.84 -6.51 20.07
C TYR A 176 1.03 -5.40 21.11
N PHE A 177 0.66 -4.15 20.78
CA PHE A 177 0.75 -3.00 21.68
C PHE A 177 -0.58 -2.66 22.38
N ASP A 178 -1.68 -3.36 22.06
CA ASP A 178 -3.05 -3.05 22.48
C ASP A 178 -3.55 -1.63 22.12
N GLU A 179 -2.89 -0.94 21.18
CA GLU A 179 -3.22 0.44 20.79
C GLU A 179 -2.78 0.77 19.34
N VAL A 180 -3.24 1.92 18.86
CA VAL A 180 -2.74 2.52 17.61
C VAL A 180 -1.43 3.24 17.86
N VAL A 181 -0.38 2.84 17.16
CA VAL A 181 0.98 3.36 17.29
C VAL A 181 1.53 3.82 15.95
N THR A 182 2.57 4.66 15.99
CA THR A 182 3.48 4.81 14.86
C THR A 182 4.66 3.85 15.01
N ALA A 183 5.06 3.19 13.92
CA ALA A 183 6.21 2.29 13.85
C ALA A 183 7.22 2.78 12.82
N ASP A 184 8.51 2.66 13.14
CA ASP A 184 9.59 3.01 12.21
C ASP A 184 9.78 1.86 11.22
N LEU A 185 9.50 2.11 9.94
CA LEU A 185 9.57 1.07 8.90
C LEU A 185 10.99 0.58 8.62
N SER A 186 12.00 1.29 9.14
CA SER A 186 13.41 0.92 9.05
C SER A 186 13.94 0.15 10.28
N ASP A 187 13.22 0.14 11.40
CA ASP A 187 13.64 -0.60 12.59
C ASP A 187 13.14 -2.05 12.53
N TYR A 188 14.04 -2.96 12.15
CA TYR A 188 13.75 -4.39 12.12
C TYR A 188 13.32 -4.98 13.49
N ASN A 189 13.50 -4.27 14.60
CA ASN A 189 13.02 -4.73 15.90
C ASN A 189 11.56 -4.36 16.18
N ASP A 190 10.94 -3.47 15.39
CA ASP A 190 9.51 -3.18 15.49
C ASP A 190 8.68 -4.34 14.88
N PRO A 191 7.47 -4.61 15.39
CA PRO A 191 6.60 -5.67 14.86
C PRO A 191 6.21 -5.45 13.39
N LEU A 192 5.76 -4.24 13.04
CA LEU A 192 5.26 -3.95 11.69
C LEU A 192 6.30 -4.23 10.58
N PRO A 193 7.58 -3.80 10.68
CA PRO A 193 8.61 -4.14 9.70
C PRO A 193 8.90 -5.65 9.58
N GLN A 194 8.84 -6.38 10.70
CA GLN A 194 8.99 -7.84 10.70
C GLN A 194 7.83 -8.49 9.96
N ASP A 195 6.61 -8.04 10.22
CA ASP A 195 5.42 -8.51 9.53
C ASP A 195 5.53 -8.22 8.04
N LEU A 196 5.98 -7.02 7.65
CA LEU A 196 6.19 -6.68 6.24
C LEU A 196 7.21 -7.57 5.54
N THR A 197 8.22 -8.02 6.28
CA THR A 197 9.30 -8.87 5.79
C THR A 197 8.86 -10.32 5.63
N TRP A 198 8.01 -10.80 6.54
CA TRP A 198 7.68 -12.22 6.62
C TRP A 198 6.35 -12.57 5.96
N SER A 199 5.31 -11.74 6.11
CA SER A 199 3.98 -11.99 5.54
C SER A 199 3.92 -11.81 4.02
N ASN A 200 2.85 -12.31 3.40
CA ASN A 200 2.45 -11.76 2.11
C ASN A 200 2.09 -10.29 2.34
N THR A 201 2.56 -9.40 1.48
CA THR A 201 2.29 -7.96 1.57
C THR A 201 1.95 -7.37 0.22
N THR A 202 1.18 -6.30 0.23
CA THR A 202 1.01 -5.44 -0.94
C THR A 202 0.78 -4.00 -0.49
N SER A 203 0.97 -3.06 -1.42
CA SER A 203 0.66 -1.66 -1.19
C SER A 203 -0.53 -1.21 -2.04
N ARG A 204 -1.37 -0.37 -1.46
CA ARG A 204 -2.54 0.24 -2.10
C ARG A 204 -2.49 1.74 -1.91
N ARG A 205 -3.00 2.50 -2.86
CA ARG A 205 -3.10 3.96 -2.77
C ARG A 205 -4.55 4.38 -2.76
N LEU A 206 -4.92 5.37 -1.95
CA LEU A 206 -6.24 5.98 -2.04
C LEU A 206 -6.38 6.64 -3.42
N ASP A 207 -7.40 6.22 -4.17
CA ASP A 207 -7.71 6.74 -5.50
C ASP A 207 -8.67 7.92 -5.32
N TYR A 208 -8.10 9.13 -5.27
CA TYR A 208 -8.84 10.31 -4.84
C TYR A 208 -9.99 10.65 -5.78
N ALA A 209 -9.71 10.67 -7.09
CA ALA A 209 -10.71 10.86 -8.13
C ALA A 209 -11.86 9.84 -8.04
N SER A 210 -11.56 8.56 -7.78
CA SER A 210 -12.59 7.52 -7.58
C SER A 210 -13.38 7.72 -6.29
N ILE A 211 -12.72 8.17 -5.22
CA ILE A 211 -13.38 8.48 -3.94
C ILE A 211 -14.44 9.55 -4.15
N GLU A 212 -14.07 10.66 -4.77
CA GLU A 212 -15.00 11.76 -5.00
C GLU A 212 -16.13 11.38 -5.96
N ALA A 213 -15.79 10.74 -7.09
CA ALA A 213 -16.77 10.34 -8.09
C ALA A 213 -17.82 9.36 -7.53
N THR A 214 -17.43 8.52 -6.56
CA THR A 214 -18.28 7.45 -6.02
C THR A 214 -18.99 7.85 -4.73
N PHE A 215 -18.34 8.65 -3.87
CA PHE A 215 -18.75 8.86 -2.49
C PHE A 215 -19.04 10.32 -2.13
N GLY A 216 -18.93 11.21 -3.12
CA GLY A 216 -19.30 12.62 -3.02
C GLY A 216 -18.27 13.48 -2.30
N VAL A 217 -18.28 14.75 -2.65
CA VAL A 217 -17.47 15.82 -2.03
C VAL A 217 -18.10 16.19 -0.68
N PRO A 218 -17.31 16.50 0.35
CA PRO A 218 -17.80 17.12 1.57
C PRO A 218 -18.67 18.37 1.25
N ASP A 219 -19.92 18.41 1.74
CA ASP A 219 -20.76 19.64 1.71
C ASP A 219 -20.16 20.78 2.54
#